data_AF-A0A942I8Z3-F1
#
_entry.id   AF-A0A942I8Z3-F1
#
_cell.length_a   1.000
_cell.length_b   1.000
_cell.length_c   1.000
_cell.angle_alpha   90.00
_cell.angle_beta   90.00
_cell.angle_gamma   90.00
#
_symmetry.space_group_name_H-M   'P 1'
#
loop_
_entity.id
_entity.type
_entity.pdbx_description
1 polymer ?
#
loop_
_entity_poly.entity_id
_entity_poly.type
_entity_poly.pdbx_seq_one_letter_code
_entity_poly.pdbx_strand_id
1 'polypeptide(L)' 'MAQPVAFAGQTDILGAPKGSAGVKPLPCYMDGSQVISAWQLSPEEIEEVLRTGIVWCFVMSSNQPPVYLTGTNPFPKTQN' A
#
# COMPACT_ATOMS: atom_id res chain seq x y z
N MET A 1 7.33 -6.22 4.56
CA MET A 1 6.84 -4.96 3.97
C MET A 1 5.94 -5.32 2.81
N ALA A 2 4.70 -4.84 2.86
CA ALA A 2 3.68 -5.17 1.87
C ALA A 2 4.13 -4.80 0.45
N GLN A 3 3.84 -5.68 -0.50
CA GLN A 3 4.13 -5.46 -1.91
C GLN A 3 2.85 -5.34 -2.72
N PRO A 4 2.74 -4.38 -3.64
CA PRO A 4 1.65 -4.38 -4.60
C PRO A 4 1.77 -5.62 -5.49
N VAL A 5 0.66 -6.30 -5.74
CA VAL A 5 0.63 -7.51 -6.56
C VAL A 5 -0.41 -7.40 -7.67
N ALA A 6 -0.10 -8.01 -8.81
CA ALA A 6 -1.05 -8.14 -9.90
C ALA A 6 -2.18 -9.09 -9.50
N PHE A 7 -3.38 -8.85 -10.02
CA PHE A 7 -4.56 -9.66 -9.75
C PHE A 7 -5.47 -9.76 -10.97
N ALA A 8 -6.27 -10.83 -11.02
CA ALA A 8 -7.27 -11.00 -12.08
C ALA A 8 -8.32 -9.88 -11.98
N GLY A 9 -8.48 -9.10 -13.04
CA GLY A 9 -9.39 -7.96 -13.09
C GLY A 9 -8.73 -6.59 -12.95
N GLN A 10 -7.40 -6.51 -12.80
CA GLN A 10 -6.71 -5.22 -12.95
C GLN A 10 -6.90 -4.65 -14.37
N THR A 11 -7.04 -3.33 -14.49
CA THR A 11 -7.21 -2.61 -15.76
C THR A 11 -6.04 -1.71 -16.08
N ASP A 12 -5.29 -1.27 -15.06
CA ASP A 12 -4.28 -0.23 -15.17
C ASP A 12 -3.07 -0.49 -14.27
N ILE A 13 -1.99 0.25 -14.53
CA ILE A 13 -0.80 0.30 -13.68
C ILE A 13 -0.46 1.75 -13.41
N LEU A 14 -0.61 2.18 -12.15
CA LEU A 14 -0.19 3.51 -11.72
C LEU A 14 1.32 3.52 -11.52
N GLY A 15 2.01 4.31 -12.35
CA GLY A 15 3.45 4.51 -12.28
C GLY A 15 3.86 5.60 -11.30
N ALA A 16 5.15 5.61 -10.99
CA ALA A 16 5.77 6.72 -10.27
C ALA A 16 5.62 8.03 -11.06
N PRO A 17 5.37 9.17 -10.40
CA PRO A 17 5.52 10.49 -11.02
C PRO A 17 6.87 10.63 -11.71
N LYS A 18 6.91 11.30 -12.86
CA LYS A 18 8.15 11.49 -13.64
C LYS A 18 9.24 12.13 -12.76
N GLY A 19 10.40 11.47 -12.67
CA GLY A 19 11.53 11.94 -11.88
C GLY A 19 11.48 11.59 -10.38
N SER A 20 10.44 10.89 -9.92
CA SER A 20 10.41 10.34 -8.56
C SER A 20 11.11 8.97 -8.50
N ALA A 21 11.91 8.77 -7.45
CA ALA A 21 12.54 7.50 -7.14
C ALA A 21 11.86 6.86 -5.92
N GLY A 22 11.98 5.53 -5.78
CA GLY A 22 11.48 4.82 -4.61
C GLY A 22 9.99 4.50 -4.61
N VAL A 23 9.26 4.77 -5.70
CA VAL A 23 7.85 4.37 -5.87
C VAL A 23 7.80 3.18 -6.82
N LYS A 24 7.13 2.10 -6.40
CA LYS A 24 6.91 0.92 -7.24
C LYS A 24 5.64 1.10 -8.08
N PRO A 25 5.56 0.51 -9.28
CA PRO A 25 4.30 0.44 -10.03
C PRO A 25 3.21 -0.22 -9.19
N LEU A 26 1.99 0.31 -9.27
CA LEU A 26 0.82 -0.19 -8.57
C LEU A 26 -0.20 -0.73 -9.58
N PRO A 27 -0.25 -2.05 -9.79
CA PRO A 27 -1.33 -2.66 -10.55
C PRO A 27 -2.66 -2.42 -9.85
N CYS A 28 -3.67 -1.98 -10.60
CA CYS A 28 -4.95 -1.59 -10.05
C CYS A 28 -6.10 -1.78 -11.04
N TYR A 29 -7.31 -1.75 -10.50
CA TYR A 29 -8.53 -1.55 -11.25
C TYR A 29 -9.00 -0.11 -11.06
N MET A 30 -9.42 0.54 -12.14
CA MET A 30 -10.01 1.88 -12.14
C MET A 30 -11.26 1.93 -13.01
N ASP A 31 -12.32 2.53 -12.48
CA ASP A 31 -13.60 2.75 -13.18
C ASP A 31 -13.99 4.24 -13.26
N GLY A 32 -13.07 5.14 -12.89
CA GLY A 32 -13.31 6.58 -12.79
C GLY A 32 -13.94 7.03 -11.46
N SER A 33 -14.41 6.11 -10.61
CA SER A 33 -14.92 6.40 -9.26
C SER A 33 -14.00 5.89 -8.15
N GLN A 34 -13.27 4.80 -8.37
CA GLN A 34 -12.41 4.18 -7.37
C GLN A 34 -11.12 3.62 -7.98
N VAL A 35 -10.14 3.41 -7.10
CA VAL A 35 -8.89 2.70 -7.40
C VAL A 35 -8.81 1.51 -6.46
N ILE A 36 -8.80 0.30 -7.01
CA ILE A 36 -8.67 -0.94 -6.23
C ILE A 36 -7.29 -1.53 -6.50
N SER A 37 -6.52 -1.78 -5.44
CA SER A 37 -5.19 -2.40 -5.52
C SER A 37 -5.06 -3.56 -4.53
N ALA A 38 -4.29 -4.59 -4.91
CA ALA A 38 -4.04 -5.76 -4.08
C ALA A 38 -2.62 -5.73 -3.51
N TRP A 39 -2.48 -6.17 -2.27
CA TRP A 39 -1.23 -6.12 -1.53
C TRP A 39 -0.93 -7.45 -0.85
N GLN A 40 0.29 -7.92 -1.03
CA GLN A 40 0.82 -9.09 -0.35
C GLN A 40 1.64 -8.65 0.87
N LEU A 41 1.12 -8.93 2.07
CA LEU A 41 1.86 -8.74 3.32
C LEU A 41 3.00 -9.77 3.44
N SER A 42 4.09 -9.41 4.13
CA SER A 42 5.10 -10.39 4.53
C SER A 42 4.59 -11.27 5.69
N PRO A 43 5.19 -12.45 5.94
CA PRO A 43 4.77 -13.32 7.05
C PRO A 43 4.74 -12.60 8.39
N GLU A 44 5.74 -11.75 8.67
CA GLU A 44 5.82 -10.99 9.92
C GLU A 44 4.71 -9.95 10.04
N GLU A 45 4.33 -9.32 8.92
CA GLU A 45 3.19 -8.40 8.89
C GLU A 45 1.86 -9.15 9.04
N ILE A 46 1.74 -10.36 8.49
CA ILE A 46 0.55 -11.21 8.69
C ILE A 46 0.40 -11.56 10.17
N GLU A 47 1.48 -11.98 10.84
CA GLU A 47 1.46 -12.27 12.27
C GLU A 47 1.04 -11.05 13.10
N GLU A 48 1.58 -9.87 12.77
CA GLU A 48 1.23 -8.63 13.47
C GLU A 48 -0.23 -8.21 13.21
N VAL A 49 -0.74 -8.39 12.00
CA VAL A 49 -2.15 -8.17 11.66
C VAL A 49 -3.05 -9.16 12.40
N LEU A 50 -2.68 -10.44 12.50
CA LEU A 50 -3.44 -11.41 13.27
C LEU A 50 -3.47 -11.07 14.77
N ARG A 51 -2.35 -10.55 15.30
CA ARG A 51 -2.21 -10.15 16.70
C ARG A 51 -3.01 -8.89 17.05
N THR A 52 -3.03 -7.90 16.15
CA THR A 52 -3.59 -6.56 16.41
C THR A 52 -4.95 -6.33 15.77
N GLY A 53 -5.26 -7.04 14.70
CA GLY A 53 -6.41 -6.79 13.83
C GLY A 53 -6.28 -5.53 12.97
N ILE A 54 -5.09 -4.91 12.88
CA ILE A 54 -4.92 -3.56 12.30
C ILE A 54 -4.04 -3.62 11.05
N VAL A 55 -4.49 -2.97 9.99
CA VAL A 55 -3.70 -2.66 8.79
C VAL A 55 -3.58 -1.14 8.68
N TRP A 56 -2.37 -0.63 8.45
CA TRP A 56 -2.09 0.78 8.28
C TRP A 56 -1.97 1.13 6.80
N CYS A 57 -2.78 2.09 6.34
CA CYS A 57 -2.78 2.61 4.97
C CYS A 57 -2.36 4.08 4.95
N PHE A 58 -1.39 4.43 4.13
CA PHE A 58 -0.82 5.77 4.01
C PHE A 58 -0.99 6.23 2.58
N VAL A 59 -1.40 7.48 2.45
CA VAL A 59 -1.67 8.14 1.19
C VAL A 59 -0.82 9.41 1.22
N MET A 60 0.38 9.36 0.63
CA MET A 60 1.45 10.36 0.81
C MET A 60 1.35 11.58 -0.15
N SER A 61 0.20 12.27 -0.25
CA SER A 61 0.01 13.50 -1.09
C SER A 61 -1.42 14.07 -1.00
N SER A 62 -1.65 15.20 -1.68
CA SER A 62 -2.92 15.91 -1.84
C SER A 62 -3.84 15.43 -2.97
N ASN A 63 -3.39 14.57 -3.91
CA ASN A 63 -4.17 14.22 -5.12
C ASN A 63 -4.14 12.71 -5.46
N GLN A 64 -3.11 12.21 -6.15
CA GLN A 64 -2.88 10.76 -6.34
C GLN A 64 -1.49 10.39 -5.81
N PRO A 65 -1.40 10.05 -4.52
CA PRO A 65 -0.13 9.80 -3.88
C PRO A 65 0.44 8.41 -4.11
N PRO A 66 1.73 8.22 -3.84
CA PRO A 66 2.23 6.91 -3.42
C PRO A 66 1.38 6.38 -2.26
N VAL A 67 0.88 5.16 -2.44
CA VAL A 67 0.18 4.42 -1.39
C VAL A 67 1.18 3.51 -0.71
N TYR A 68 1.09 3.41 0.61
CA TYR A 68 1.84 2.45 1.40
C TYR A 68 0.88 1.66 2.29
N LEU A 69 1.10 0.36 2.42
CA LEU A 69 0.37 -0.52 3.32
C LEU A 69 1.35 -1.29 4.20
N THR A 70 1.01 -1.47 5.47
CA THR A 70 1.77 -2.33 6.38
C THR A 70 0.90 -2.87 7.52
N GLY A 71 1.27 -4.03 8.05
CA GLY A 71 0.74 -4.56 9.31
C GLY A 71 1.40 -3.94 10.55
N THR A 72 2.55 -3.28 10.38
CA THR A 72 3.36 -2.79 11.50
C THR A 72 2.92 -1.40 11.93
N ASN A 73 2.81 -1.16 13.24
CA ASN A 73 2.56 0.18 13.78
C ASN A 73 3.65 1.17 13.30
N PRO A 74 3.27 2.22 12.55
CA PRO A 74 4.23 3.16 11.98
C PRO A 74 4.66 4.28 12.93
N PHE A 75 3.99 4.41 14.07
CA PHE A 75 4.27 5.50 15.00
C PHE A 75 5.52 5.17 15.83
N PRO A 76 6.36 6.17 16.14
CA PRO A 76 7.47 5.99 17.05
C PRO A 76 6.96 5.39 18.36
N LYS A 77 7.70 4.43 18.92
CA LYS A 77 7.44 3.98 20.29
C LYS A 77 7.57 5.21 21.19
N THR A 78 6.50 5.62 21.84
CA THR A 78 6.56 6.64 22.89
C THR A 78 7.54 6.15 23.94
N GLN A 79 8.65 6.88 24.11
CA GLN A 79 9.54 6.69 25.26
C GLN A 79 8.75 7.16 26.48
N ASN A 80 8.40 6.23 27.36
CA ASN A 80 7.94 6.52 28.71
C ASN A 80 9.14 6.65 29.64
#